data_AF-A0A975NEX4-F1
#
_entry.id   AF-A0A975NEX4-F1
#
_cell.length_a   1.000
_cell.length_b   1.000
_cell.length_c   1.000
_cell.angle_alpha   90.00
_cell.angle_beta   90.00
_cell.angle_gamma   90.00
#
_symmetry.space_group_name_H-M   'P 1'
#
loop_
_entity.id
_entity.type
_entity.pdbx_description
1 polymer ?
#
loop_
_entity_poly.entity_id
_entity_poly.type
_entity_poly.pdbx_seq_one_letter_code
_entity_poly.pdbx_strand_id
1 'polypeptide(L)'
;MALADRIQEFLQRLSPVTRGTLLTELERLEICGAEIPGAAPVLEKLRAEFRKDGSTQIRVSNPSRYFFAPLEPLLIDADPEHANSGRISRGSLAPTWEWISRDLLPTMARDYIKEINDLIASDNQRGARKAAATFQIKVVKSLENTIGSPDAATQTRAKLAAYTTARSAYDDLVKMLAVIRAQEALAKFNEGLPDRIAKFDDAQVAKIATLLDAFARKNAEVLPFALTLVAKRLKTPWQLIRLATKAAPSKNASDIAATPYAITVSMVLDRLDNRRTTLRVALKNNRVLVAKEILTEFYDTEYALRVRIDRLDESEWGQRLDRLIDAIAALVALEISRFPEKIGHVLGSRSLRSHQSLSGRLTYLAWKGRDALAEGAAFCRKLVRAA
;
A
#
# COMPACT_ATOMS: atom_id res chain seq x y z
N MET A 1 7.44 40.45 11.55
CA MET A 1 6.89 39.12 11.93
C MET A 1 7.58 38.07 11.10
N ALA A 2 8.18 37.07 11.73
CA ALA A 2 8.78 35.97 11.00
C ALA A 2 7.69 35.15 10.29
N LEU A 3 8.00 34.55 9.15
CA LEU A 3 7.08 33.67 8.41
C LEU A 3 6.50 32.56 9.33
N ALA A 4 7.31 32.07 10.28
CA ALA A 4 6.93 31.08 11.27
C ALA A 4 5.80 31.55 12.22
N ASP A 5 5.72 32.85 12.53
CA ASP A 5 4.70 33.41 13.41
C ASP A 5 3.36 33.54 12.68
N ARG A 6 3.40 33.95 11.41
CA ARG A 6 2.21 34.04 10.54
C ARG A 6 1.59 32.67 10.28
N ILE A 7 2.41 31.65 10.06
CA ILE A 7 1.93 30.28 9.87
C ILE A 7 1.30 29.77 11.17
N GLN A 8 1.87 30.09 12.33
CA GLN A 8 1.30 29.69 13.61
C GLN A 8 -0.08 30.31 13.86
N GLU A 9 -0.22 31.60 13.61
CA GLU A 9 -1.52 32.29 13.74
C GLU A 9 -2.56 31.68 12.78
N PHE A 10 -2.15 31.33 11.56
CA PHE A 10 -3.01 30.64 10.61
C PHE A 10 -3.43 29.24 11.11
N LEU A 11 -2.49 28.42 11.61
CA LEU A 11 -2.81 27.09 12.15
C LEU A 11 -3.75 27.18 13.35
N GLN A 12 -3.59 28.19 14.22
CA GLN A 12 -4.47 28.39 15.37
C GLN A 12 -5.91 28.76 14.97
N ARG A 13 -6.10 29.40 13.81
CA ARG A 13 -7.43 29.69 13.24
C ARG A 13 -8.10 28.47 12.60
N LEU A 14 -7.35 27.39 12.32
CA LEU A 14 -7.91 26.14 11.81
C LEU A 14 -8.54 25.32 12.94
N SER A 15 -9.58 24.56 12.60
CA SER A 15 -10.15 23.58 13.54
C SER A 15 -9.11 22.49 13.88
N PRO A 16 -9.18 21.86 15.06
CA PRO A 16 -8.29 20.75 15.42
C PRO A 16 -8.32 19.59 14.41
N VAL A 17 -9.49 19.34 13.81
CA VAL A 17 -9.67 18.32 12.76
C VAL A 17 -8.87 18.71 11.51
N THR A 18 -9.01 19.95 11.06
CA THR A 18 -8.28 20.48 9.90
C THR A 18 -6.77 20.47 10.13
N ARG A 19 -6.31 20.73 11.37
CA ARG A 19 -4.89 20.59 11.73
C ARG A 19 -4.40 19.15 11.69
N GLY A 20 -5.21 18.18 12.13
CA GLY A 20 -4.89 16.75 12.07
C GLY A 20 -4.84 16.19 10.63
N THR A 21 -5.79 16.60 9.79
CA THR A 21 -5.76 16.27 8.35
C THR A 21 -4.55 16.92 7.67
N LEU A 22 -4.26 18.18 7.99
CA LEU A 22 -3.06 18.87 7.48
C LEU A 22 -1.77 18.16 7.88
N LEU A 23 -1.65 17.72 9.14
CA LEU A 23 -0.51 16.93 9.59
C LEU A 23 -0.38 15.65 8.75
N THR A 24 -1.46 14.89 8.62
CA THR A 24 -1.48 13.63 7.86
C THR A 24 -1.09 13.84 6.39
N GLU A 25 -1.59 14.92 5.76
CA GLU A 25 -1.29 15.24 4.36
C GLU A 25 0.13 15.76 4.16
N LEU A 26 0.64 16.59 5.07
CA LEU A 26 2.04 17.03 5.02
C LEU A 26 2.99 15.85 5.22
N GLU A 27 2.66 14.90 6.11
CA GLU A 27 3.40 13.66 6.30
C GLU A 27 3.31 12.76 5.05
N ARG A 28 2.14 12.68 4.42
CA ARG A 28 1.96 11.99 3.13
C ARG A 28 2.83 12.60 2.05
N LEU A 29 2.84 13.93 1.91
CA LEU A 29 3.63 14.63 0.90
C LEU A 29 5.14 14.51 1.15
N GLU A 30 5.55 14.49 2.43
CA GLU A 30 6.93 14.18 2.86
C GLU A 30 7.34 12.77 2.41
N ILE A 31 6.46 11.77 2.59
CA ILE A 31 6.65 10.38 2.15
C ILE A 31 6.63 10.25 0.62
N CYS A 32 5.75 10.98 -0.07
CA CYS A 32 5.68 10.99 -1.54
C CYS A 32 6.88 11.70 -2.19
N GLY A 33 7.70 12.40 -1.41
CA GLY A 33 8.89 13.10 -1.88
C GLY A 33 8.60 14.48 -2.48
N ALA A 34 7.39 15.01 -2.32
CA ALA A 34 7.08 16.38 -2.69
C ALA A 34 7.85 17.33 -1.78
N GLU A 35 8.74 18.15 -2.34
CA GLU A 35 9.34 19.25 -1.59
C GLU A 35 8.32 20.37 -1.44
N ILE A 36 7.89 20.59 -0.20
CA ILE A 36 7.09 21.75 0.17
C ILE A 36 8.02 22.67 0.97
N PRO A 37 8.54 23.75 0.34
CA PRO A 37 9.37 24.71 1.03
C PRO A 37 8.66 25.24 2.29
N GLY A 38 9.32 25.14 3.45
CA GLY A 38 8.77 25.62 4.72
C GLY A 38 7.82 24.65 5.47
N ALA A 39 7.57 23.44 4.97
CA ALA A 39 6.69 22.47 5.65
C ALA A 39 7.33 21.82 6.90
N ALA A 40 8.66 21.70 6.97
CA ALA A 40 9.36 21.09 8.10
C ALA A 40 9.03 21.72 9.48
N PRO A 41 9.11 23.05 9.68
CA PRO A 41 8.73 23.67 10.95
C PRO A 41 7.24 23.56 11.27
N VAL A 42 6.38 23.45 10.24
CA VAL A 42 4.94 23.22 10.41
C VAL A 42 4.66 21.81 10.91
N LEU A 43 5.28 20.82 10.27
CA LEU A 43 5.22 19.41 10.66
C LEU A 43 5.73 19.20 12.09
N GLU A 44 6.86 19.79 12.44
CA GLU A 44 7.42 19.68 13.79
C GLU A 44 6.48 20.25 14.85
N LYS A 45 5.89 21.43 14.59
CA LYS A 45 4.92 22.07 15.50
C LYS A 45 3.61 21.28 15.60
N LEU A 46 3.04 20.82 14.48
CA LEU A 46 1.83 19.98 14.49
C LEU A 46 2.09 18.66 15.22
N ARG A 47 3.24 18.00 14.97
CA ARG A 47 3.67 16.81 15.72
C ARG A 47 3.79 17.12 17.22
N ALA A 48 4.34 18.27 17.60
CA ALA A 48 4.46 18.67 19.00
C ALA A 48 3.11 18.97 19.67
N GLU A 49 2.16 19.56 18.95
CA GLU A 49 0.79 19.80 19.42
C GLU A 49 0.07 18.49 19.76
N PHE A 50 0.03 17.56 18.80
CA PHE A 50 -0.58 16.24 19.03
C PHE A 50 0.23 15.35 19.99
N ARG A 51 1.49 15.69 20.30
CA ARG A 51 2.27 15.09 21.40
C ARG A 51 1.92 15.69 22.77
N LYS A 52 1.63 16.99 22.85
CA LYS A 52 1.36 17.73 24.10
C LYS A 52 -0.02 17.48 24.70
N ASP A 53 -1.00 17.08 23.89
CA ASP A 53 -2.34 16.66 24.37
C ASP A 53 -2.35 15.28 25.06
N GLY A 54 -1.22 14.79 25.57
CA GLY A 54 -1.18 13.54 26.33
C GLY A 54 -1.48 12.27 25.52
N SER A 55 -1.63 12.33 24.19
CA SER A 55 -1.84 11.12 23.35
C SER A 55 -0.59 10.24 23.21
N THR A 56 0.52 10.64 23.85
CA THR A 56 1.77 9.86 23.93
C THR A 56 1.91 9.05 25.22
N GLN A 57 0.94 9.07 26.14
CA GLN A 57 0.85 8.04 27.18
C GLN A 57 0.13 6.82 26.60
N ILE A 58 0.88 5.72 26.44
CA ILE A 58 0.40 4.35 26.20
C ILE A 58 -0.01 4.04 24.74
N ARG A 59 1.00 3.78 23.90
CA ARG A 59 0.86 3.04 22.61
C ARG A 59 0.37 1.58 22.78
N VAL A 60 -0.26 1.24 23.90
CA VAL A 60 -0.82 -0.08 24.29
C VAL A 60 -2.33 0.02 24.64
N SER A 61 -2.96 1.20 24.67
CA SER A 61 -4.30 1.38 25.29
C SER A 61 -5.32 2.21 24.50
N ASN A 62 -5.22 2.34 23.18
CA ASN A 62 -6.24 3.07 22.42
C ASN A 62 -7.42 2.13 22.07
N PRO A 63 -8.68 2.42 22.45
CA PRO A 63 -9.85 1.63 22.07
C PRO A 63 -9.98 1.36 20.56
N SER A 64 -9.46 2.26 19.73
CA SER A 64 -9.41 2.06 18.27
C SER A 64 -8.52 0.88 17.86
N ARG A 65 -7.44 0.56 18.60
CA ARG A 65 -6.58 -0.58 18.30
C ARG A 65 -7.27 -1.91 18.52
N TYR A 66 -8.06 -2.03 19.58
CA TYR A 66 -8.87 -3.22 19.80
C TYR A 66 -9.94 -3.37 18.72
N PHE A 67 -10.55 -2.24 18.32
CA PHE A 67 -11.53 -2.22 17.25
C PHE A 67 -10.94 -2.65 15.90
N PHE A 68 -9.75 -2.16 15.53
CA PHE A 68 -9.11 -2.51 14.25
C PHE A 68 -8.16 -3.71 14.31
N ALA A 69 -8.04 -4.38 15.45
CA ALA A 69 -7.14 -5.54 15.60
C ALA A 69 -7.28 -6.61 14.49
N PRO A 70 -8.49 -6.95 14.00
CA PRO A 70 -8.65 -7.92 12.91
C PRO A 70 -8.01 -7.47 11.59
N LEU A 71 -7.84 -6.16 11.39
CA LEU A 71 -7.28 -5.60 10.17
C LEU A 71 -5.76 -5.60 10.16
N GLU A 72 -5.09 -5.65 11.32
CA GLU A 72 -3.64 -5.47 11.45
C GLU A 72 -2.82 -6.36 10.48
N PRO A 73 -3.18 -7.64 10.25
CA PRO A 73 -2.49 -8.49 9.28
C PRO A 73 -2.69 -8.07 7.82
N LEU A 74 -3.50 -7.06 7.50
CA LEU A 74 -3.87 -6.64 6.15
C LEU A 74 -3.53 -5.17 5.87
N LEU A 75 -3.04 -4.44 6.88
CA LEU A 75 -2.66 -3.05 6.75
C LEU A 75 -1.37 -2.85 5.95
N ILE A 76 -1.32 -1.73 5.25
CA ILE A 76 -0.14 -1.21 4.55
C ILE A 76 0.07 0.27 4.91
N ASP A 77 1.32 0.69 5.01
CA ASP A 77 1.64 2.08 5.40
C ASP A 77 1.58 3.08 4.23
N ALA A 78 1.47 2.58 3.00
CA ALA A 78 1.38 3.42 1.80
C ALA A 78 -0.06 3.53 1.32
N ASP A 79 -0.47 4.75 0.97
CA ASP A 79 -1.72 4.95 0.24
C ASP A 79 -1.57 4.39 -1.18
N PRO A 80 -2.48 3.51 -1.60
CA PRO A 80 -2.41 2.91 -2.92
C PRO A 80 -2.70 3.98 -3.98
N GLU A 81 -1.81 4.10 -4.98
CA GLU A 81 -1.99 5.05 -6.10
C GLU A 81 -3.18 4.68 -7.00
N HIS A 82 -3.63 3.42 -6.92
CA HIS A 82 -4.70 2.84 -7.73
C HIS A 82 -5.64 2.01 -6.85
N ALA A 83 -6.85 1.74 -7.37
CA ALA A 83 -7.76 0.77 -6.77
C ALA A 83 -7.07 -0.60 -6.62
N ASN A 84 -7.18 -1.20 -5.43
CA ASN A 84 -6.64 -2.51 -5.11
C ASN A 84 -7.66 -3.28 -4.28
N SER A 85 -7.60 -4.61 -4.31
CA SER A 85 -8.65 -5.44 -3.72
C SER A 85 -8.27 -6.10 -2.40
N GLY A 86 -6.99 -6.21 -2.06
CA GLY A 86 -6.51 -7.02 -0.92
C GLY A 86 -5.77 -6.25 0.17
N ARG A 87 -5.76 -4.92 0.16
CA ARG A 87 -4.95 -4.10 1.05
C ARG A 87 -5.76 -2.92 1.59
N ILE A 88 -5.47 -2.53 2.82
CA ILE A 88 -6.12 -1.42 3.52
C ILE A 88 -5.04 -0.43 3.94
N SER A 89 -5.19 0.84 3.59
CA SER A 89 -4.24 1.86 4.06
C SER A 89 -4.36 2.05 5.57
N ARG A 90 -3.22 2.03 6.27
CA ARG A 90 -3.15 2.39 7.70
C ARG A 90 -3.59 3.84 7.92
N GLY A 91 -3.37 4.72 6.94
CA GLY A 91 -3.80 6.11 6.98
C GLY A 91 -5.32 6.28 7.04
N SER A 92 -6.08 5.30 6.56
CA SER A 92 -7.55 5.34 6.59
C SER A 92 -8.17 4.97 7.94
N LEU A 93 -7.40 4.40 8.88
CA LEU A 93 -7.92 3.97 10.18
C LEU A 93 -8.40 5.13 11.05
N ALA A 94 -7.58 6.17 11.19
CA ALA A 94 -7.91 7.31 12.05
C ALA A 94 -9.15 8.09 11.53
N PRO A 95 -9.25 8.45 10.24
CA PRO A 95 -10.46 9.06 9.69
C PRO A 95 -11.72 8.19 9.86
N THR A 96 -11.58 6.87 9.65
CA THR A 96 -12.69 5.93 9.83
C THR A 96 -13.15 5.87 11.29
N TRP A 97 -12.20 5.79 12.22
CA TRP A 97 -12.49 5.80 13.65
C TRP A 97 -13.20 7.08 14.08
N GLU A 98 -12.71 8.23 13.62
CA GLU A 98 -13.30 9.52 13.99
C GLU A 98 -14.74 9.60 13.53
N TRP A 99 -15.00 9.25 12.27
CA TRP A 99 -16.34 9.23 11.70
C TRP A 99 -17.28 8.25 12.44
N ILE A 100 -16.79 7.05 12.78
CA ILE A 100 -17.57 6.09 13.59
C ILE A 100 -17.96 6.70 14.93
N SER A 101 -16.99 7.33 15.59
CA SER A 101 -17.13 7.84 16.96
C SER A 101 -17.92 9.15 17.07
N ARG A 102 -17.94 9.97 16.03
CA ARG A 102 -18.63 11.27 16.02
C ARG A 102 -19.99 11.24 15.37
N ASP A 103 -20.10 10.53 14.24
CA ASP A 103 -21.26 10.65 13.36
C ASP A 103 -22.08 9.37 13.29
N LEU A 104 -21.42 8.22 13.19
CA LEU A 104 -22.14 6.96 12.95
C LEU A 104 -22.82 6.43 14.22
N LEU A 105 -22.07 6.23 15.30
CA LEU A 105 -22.56 5.63 16.54
C LEU A 105 -21.99 6.36 17.78
N PRO A 106 -22.21 7.67 17.95
CA PRO A 106 -21.51 8.46 18.96
C PRO A 106 -21.82 8.09 20.42
N THR A 107 -23.02 7.59 20.71
CA THR A 107 -23.37 7.09 22.05
C THR A 107 -22.66 5.76 22.33
N MET A 108 -22.84 4.78 21.45
CA MET A 108 -22.23 3.46 21.60
C MET A 108 -20.69 3.51 21.56
N ALA A 109 -20.11 4.41 20.77
CA ALA A 109 -18.66 4.60 20.73
C ALA A 109 -18.12 5.13 22.06
N ARG A 110 -18.83 6.07 22.72
CA ARG A 110 -18.46 6.55 24.06
C ARG A 110 -18.56 5.44 25.09
N ASP A 111 -19.63 4.64 25.06
CA ASP A 111 -19.80 3.50 25.97
C ASP A 111 -18.68 2.46 25.76
N TYR A 112 -18.38 2.13 24.51
CA TYR A 112 -17.28 1.24 24.14
C TYR A 112 -15.91 1.77 24.61
N ILE A 113 -15.63 3.05 24.39
CA ILE A 113 -14.36 3.67 24.81
C ILE A 113 -14.22 3.58 26.33
N LYS A 114 -15.29 3.87 27.08
CA LYS A 114 -15.30 3.74 28.54
C LYS A 114 -15.05 2.29 28.97
N GLU A 115 -15.81 1.35 28.42
CA GLU A 115 -15.69 -0.08 28.75
C GLU A 115 -14.28 -0.61 28.47
N ILE A 116 -13.71 -0.29 27.31
CA ILE A 116 -12.35 -0.72 26.96
C ILE A 116 -11.31 -0.11 27.90
N ASN A 117 -11.43 1.18 28.24
CA ASN A 117 -10.50 1.81 29.16
C ASN A 117 -10.53 1.14 30.54
N ASP A 118 -11.71 0.82 31.06
CA ASP A 118 -11.88 0.11 32.33
C ASP A 118 -11.29 -1.32 32.27
N LEU A 119 -11.50 -2.02 31.16
CA LEU A 119 -10.95 -3.36 30.92
C LEU A 119 -9.42 -3.35 30.76
N ILE A 120 -8.85 -2.30 30.15
CA ILE A 120 -7.39 -2.13 30.05
C ILE A 120 -6.81 -1.81 31.43
N ALA A 121 -7.45 -0.93 32.19
CA ALA A 121 -7.00 -0.55 33.53
C ALA A 121 -6.99 -1.76 34.50
N SER A 122 -7.86 -2.73 34.27
CA SER A 122 -7.94 -3.99 35.02
C SER A 122 -7.15 -5.16 34.39
N ASP A 123 -6.33 -4.90 33.36
CA ASP A 123 -5.57 -5.88 32.57
C ASP A 123 -6.40 -7.07 32.03
N ASN A 124 -7.70 -6.84 31.80
CA ASN A 124 -8.62 -7.85 31.27
C ASN A 124 -8.61 -7.86 29.73
N GLN A 125 -7.50 -8.35 29.16
CA GLN A 125 -7.29 -8.45 27.72
C GLN A 125 -8.40 -9.24 27.00
N ARG A 126 -8.89 -10.33 27.63
CA ARG A 126 -9.94 -11.17 27.05
C ARG A 126 -11.28 -10.44 27.01
N GLY A 127 -11.62 -9.72 28.08
CA GLY A 127 -12.79 -8.84 28.13
C GLY A 127 -12.72 -7.76 27.07
N ALA A 128 -11.57 -7.08 26.94
CA ALA A 128 -11.39 -6.01 25.95
C ALA A 128 -11.59 -6.52 24.51
N ARG A 129 -11.08 -7.70 24.17
CA ARG A 129 -11.33 -8.33 22.85
C ARG A 129 -12.80 -8.66 22.63
N LYS A 130 -13.52 -9.12 23.65
CA LYS A 130 -14.96 -9.42 23.55
C LYS A 130 -15.80 -8.16 23.39
N ALA A 131 -15.48 -7.10 24.13
CA ALA A 131 -16.12 -5.79 24.00
C ALA A 131 -15.90 -5.22 22.60
N ALA A 132 -14.67 -5.31 22.07
CA ALA A 132 -14.33 -4.92 20.70
C ALA A 132 -15.11 -5.71 19.65
N ALA A 133 -15.18 -7.03 19.75
CA ALA A 133 -15.99 -7.86 18.86
C ALA A 133 -17.48 -7.46 18.88
N THR A 134 -18.00 -7.15 20.07
CA THR A 134 -19.39 -6.71 20.22
C THR A 134 -19.63 -5.35 19.55
N PHE A 135 -18.70 -4.40 19.71
CA PHE A 135 -18.81 -3.09 19.07
C PHE A 135 -18.61 -3.15 17.54
N GLN A 136 -17.67 -3.98 17.07
CA GLN A 136 -17.48 -4.29 15.65
C GLN A 136 -18.77 -4.79 14.99
N ILE A 137 -19.48 -5.74 15.61
CA ILE A 137 -20.75 -6.25 15.09
C ILE A 137 -21.79 -5.13 14.96
N LYS A 138 -21.88 -4.23 15.96
CA LYS A 138 -22.79 -3.08 15.93
C LYS A 138 -22.44 -2.11 14.80
N VAL A 139 -21.16 -1.79 14.63
CA VAL A 139 -20.66 -0.90 13.58
C VAL A 139 -20.92 -1.50 12.19
N VAL A 140 -20.60 -2.78 11.96
CA VAL A 140 -20.85 -3.47 10.68
C VAL A 140 -22.33 -3.40 10.32
N LYS A 141 -23.23 -3.76 11.25
CA LYS A 141 -24.68 -3.69 11.01
C LYS A 141 -25.17 -2.28 10.67
N SER A 142 -24.64 -1.26 11.35
CA SER A 142 -24.99 0.14 11.05
C SER A 142 -24.53 0.55 9.65
N LEU A 143 -23.35 0.09 9.24
CA LEU A 143 -22.74 0.45 7.96
C LEU A 143 -23.34 -0.30 6.78
N GLU A 144 -23.79 -1.54 6.96
CA GLU A 144 -24.51 -2.29 5.92
C GLU A 144 -25.76 -1.51 5.45
N ASN A 145 -26.51 -0.93 6.39
CA ASN A 145 -27.66 -0.07 6.08
C ASN A 145 -27.25 1.24 5.39
N THR A 146 -26.07 1.77 5.71
CA THR A 146 -25.58 3.08 5.23
C THR A 146 -24.89 2.97 3.87
N ILE A 147 -24.37 1.81 3.50
CA ILE A 147 -23.59 1.60 2.26
C ILE A 147 -24.40 0.89 1.17
N GLY A 148 -25.54 0.29 1.51
CA GLY A 148 -26.35 -0.54 0.60
C GLY A 148 -27.02 0.17 -0.59
N SER A 149 -26.95 1.51 -0.70
CA SER A 149 -27.53 2.28 -1.81
C SER A 149 -26.50 3.23 -2.46
N PRO A 150 -26.52 3.46 -3.79
CA PRO A 150 -25.65 4.41 -4.48
C PRO A 150 -25.67 5.84 -3.91
N ASP A 151 -26.85 6.31 -3.49
CA ASP A 151 -27.01 7.65 -2.90
C ASP A 151 -26.34 7.72 -1.52
N ALA A 152 -26.51 6.65 -0.74
CA ALA A 152 -25.93 6.53 0.60
C ALA A 152 -24.40 6.35 0.53
N ALA A 153 -23.89 5.68 -0.49
CA ALA A 153 -22.46 5.61 -0.80
C ALA A 153 -21.87 7.01 -1.09
N THR A 154 -22.56 7.81 -1.90
CA THR A 154 -22.14 9.20 -2.20
C THR A 154 -22.16 10.08 -0.95
N GLN A 155 -23.20 9.96 -0.13
CA GLN A 155 -23.27 10.67 1.15
C GLN A 155 -22.16 10.25 2.11
N THR A 156 -21.84 8.96 2.17
CA THR A 156 -20.75 8.43 3.02
C THR A 156 -19.40 8.94 2.56
N ARG A 157 -19.15 8.99 1.23
CA ARG A 157 -17.94 9.62 0.68
C ARG A 157 -17.82 11.09 1.10
N ALA A 158 -18.91 11.86 1.00
CA ALA A 158 -18.92 13.26 1.41
C ALA A 158 -18.64 13.44 2.91
N LYS A 159 -19.19 12.56 3.77
CA LYS A 159 -18.91 12.57 5.21
C LYS A 159 -17.45 12.24 5.53
N LEU A 160 -16.89 11.20 4.91
CA LEU A 160 -15.48 10.85 5.09
C LEU A 160 -14.53 11.95 4.59
N ALA A 161 -14.91 12.69 3.54
CA ALA A 161 -14.14 13.81 3.03
C ALA A 161 -13.93 14.94 4.05
N ALA A 162 -14.78 15.04 5.08
CA ALA A 162 -14.58 15.98 6.19
C ALA A 162 -13.39 15.61 7.10
N TYR A 163 -12.95 14.35 7.07
CA TYR A 163 -11.89 13.81 7.93
C TYR A 163 -10.60 13.51 7.19
N THR A 164 -10.66 13.30 5.87
CA THR A 164 -9.50 12.98 5.06
C THR A 164 -9.67 13.40 3.61
N THR A 165 -8.55 13.77 2.98
CA THR A 165 -8.46 14.01 1.53
C THR A 165 -8.05 12.77 0.74
N ALA A 166 -7.79 11.65 1.43
CA ALA A 166 -7.42 10.39 0.79
C ALA A 166 -8.59 9.85 -0.05
N ARG A 167 -8.37 9.75 -1.36
CA ARG A 167 -9.38 9.26 -2.31
C ARG A 167 -9.76 7.80 -2.05
N SER A 168 -8.86 7.02 -1.45
CA SER A 168 -9.09 5.61 -1.10
C SER A 168 -9.91 5.41 0.17
N ALA A 169 -10.22 6.46 0.94
CA ALA A 169 -10.79 6.33 2.29
C ALA A 169 -12.14 5.57 2.29
N TYR A 170 -12.99 5.83 1.32
CA TYR A 170 -14.27 5.12 1.19
C TYR A 170 -14.09 3.66 0.77
N ASP A 171 -13.23 3.39 -0.21
CA ASP A 171 -12.96 2.03 -0.66
C ASP A 171 -12.30 1.21 0.46
N ASP A 172 -11.41 1.83 1.23
CA ASP A 172 -10.79 1.22 2.39
C ASP A 172 -11.82 1.00 3.51
N LEU A 173 -12.79 1.91 3.75
CA LEU A 173 -13.91 1.65 4.66
C LEU A 173 -14.69 0.40 4.25
N VAL A 174 -15.05 0.26 2.96
CA VAL A 174 -15.78 -0.92 2.45
C VAL A 174 -14.98 -2.20 2.68
N LYS A 175 -13.66 -2.17 2.43
CA LYS A 175 -12.76 -3.29 2.72
C LYS A 175 -12.68 -3.63 4.20
N MET A 176 -12.54 -2.62 5.07
CA MET A 176 -12.51 -2.82 6.52
C MET A 176 -13.77 -3.55 6.99
N LEU A 177 -14.93 -3.17 6.45
CA LEU A 177 -16.19 -3.81 6.77
C LEU A 177 -16.24 -5.27 6.35
N ALA A 178 -15.84 -5.56 5.11
CA ALA A 178 -15.79 -6.92 4.60
C ALA A 178 -14.87 -7.80 5.47
N VAL A 179 -13.69 -7.28 5.86
CA VAL A 179 -12.75 -8.00 6.73
C VAL A 179 -13.32 -8.21 8.14
N ILE A 180 -13.88 -7.18 8.77
CA ILE A 180 -14.45 -7.29 10.13
C ILE A 180 -15.61 -8.30 10.13
N ARG A 181 -16.45 -8.29 9.09
CA ARG A 181 -17.53 -9.28 8.93
C ARG A 181 -16.99 -10.71 8.80
N ALA A 182 -15.94 -10.89 8.02
CA ALA A 182 -15.32 -12.20 7.78
C ALA A 182 -14.18 -12.56 8.76
N GLN A 183 -14.05 -11.85 9.89
CA GLN A 183 -12.86 -11.92 10.75
C GLN A 183 -12.56 -13.34 11.26
N GLU A 184 -13.60 -14.09 11.66
CA GLU A 184 -13.43 -15.47 12.16
C GLU A 184 -12.99 -16.43 11.05
N ALA A 185 -13.56 -16.28 9.85
CA ALA A 185 -13.19 -17.09 8.70
C ALA A 185 -11.75 -16.81 8.26
N LEU A 186 -11.35 -15.53 8.21
CA LEU A 186 -9.98 -15.13 7.89
C LEU A 186 -8.98 -15.58 8.96
N ALA A 187 -9.33 -15.49 10.24
CA ALA A 187 -8.49 -15.98 11.33
C ALA A 187 -8.25 -17.50 11.21
N LYS A 188 -9.33 -18.28 11.05
CA LYS A 188 -9.25 -19.74 10.87
C LYS A 188 -8.45 -20.13 9.61
N PHE A 189 -8.63 -19.39 8.51
CA PHE A 189 -7.82 -19.60 7.31
C PHE A 189 -6.34 -19.32 7.58
N ASN A 190 -6.01 -18.22 8.26
CA ASN A 190 -4.64 -17.85 8.61
C ASN A 190 -3.96 -18.87 9.52
N GLU A 191 -4.69 -19.43 10.50
CA GLU A 191 -4.20 -20.51 11.38
C GLU A 191 -3.86 -21.79 10.60
N GLY A 192 -4.57 -22.05 9.50
CA GLY A 192 -4.29 -23.19 8.61
C GLY A 192 -3.07 -23.02 7.71
N LEU A 193 -2.47 -21.82 7.65
CA LEU A 193 -1.31 -21.55 6.81
C LEU A 193 0.00 -21.89 7.54
N PRO A 194 1.04 -22.37 6.82
CA PRO A 194 2.38 -22.45 7.38
C PRO A 194 2.89 -21.08 7.80
N ASP A 195 3.66 -21.03 8.90
CA ASP A 195 4.19 -19.76 9.41
C ASP A 195 5.09 -19.02 8.42
N ARG A 196 5.83 -19.78 7.61
CA ARG A 196 6.65 -19.28 6.52
C ARG A 196 6.68 -20.30 5.38
N ILE A 197 6.53 -19.81 4.16
CA ILE A 197 6.59 -20.60 2.93
C ILE A 197 7.90 -20.25 2.22
N ALA A 198 8.93 -21.05 2.47
CA ALA A 198 10.26 -20.83 1.88
C ALA A 198 10.33 -21.22 0.40
N LYS A 199 9.64 -22.29 0.02
CA LYS A 199 9.47 -22.77 -1.36
C LYS A 199 7.99 -22.91 -1.63
N PHE A 200 7.48 -22.22 -2.65
CA PHE A 200 6.09 -22.33 -3.06
C PHE A 200 6.01 -23.15 -4.35
N ASP A 201 6.35 -24.44 -4.28
CA ASP A 201 6.36 -25.40 -5.40
C ASP A 201 4.96 -25.91 -5.78
N ASP A 202 4.86 -26.82 -6.74
CA ASP A 202 3.57 -27.27 -7.27
C ASP A 202 2.72 -27.97 -6.21
N ALA A 203 3.33 -28.75 -5.31
CA ALA A 203 2.63 -29.39 -4.21
C ALA A 203 2.09 -28.36 -3.22
N GLN A 204 2.91 -27.37 -2.84
CA GLN A 204 2.48 -26.31 -1.93
C GLN A 204 1.42 -25.40 -2.57
N VAL A 205 1.53 -25.11 -3.87
CA VAL A 205 0.53 -24.35 -4.63
C VAL A 205 -0.81 -25.08 -4.62
N ALA A 206 -0.84 -26.38 -4.93
CA ALA A 206 -2.07 -27.17 -4.93
C ALA A 206 -2.71 -27.24 -3.53
N LYS A 207 -1.90 -27.40 -2.48
CA LYS A 207 -2.37 -27.40 -1.08
C LYS A 207 -3.02 -26.06 -0.71
N ILE A 208 -2.37 -24.94 -1.02
CA ILE A 208 -2.91 -23.61 -0.69
C ILE A 208 -4.12 -23.29 -1.56
N ALA A 209 -4.12 -23.64 -2.85
CA ALA A 209 -5.27 -23.48 -3.73
C ALA A 209 -6.50 -24.21 -3.19
N THR A 210 -6.34 -25.44 -2.69
CA THR A 210 -7.44 -26.20 -2.07
C THR A 210 -8.03 -25.48 -0.85
N LEU A 211 -7.18 -24.90 0.00
CA LEU A 211 -7.63 -24.11 1.16
C LEU A 211 -8.35 -22.82 0.73
N LEU A 212 -7.83 -22.14 -0.29
CA LEU A 212 -8.42 -20.93 -0.85
C LEU A 212 -9.77 -21.22 -1.53
N ASP A 213 -9.88 -22.30 -2.28
CA ASP A 213 -11.13 -22.72 -2.93
C ASP A 213 -12.20 -23.04 -1.88
N ALA A 214 -11.82 -23.78 -0.82
CA ALA A 214 -12.71 -24.07 0.29
C ALA A 214 -13.18 -22.80 1.02
N PHE A 215 -12.27 -21.84 1.20
CA PHE A 215 -12.58 -20.53 1.79
C PHE A 215 -13.51 -19.71 0.89
N ALA A 216 -13.22 -19.64 -0.40
CA ALA A 216 -13.95 -18.83 -1.38
C ALA A 216 -15.40 -19.27 -1.56
N ARG A 217 -15.71 -20.57 -1.39
CA ARG A 217 -17.10 -21.09 -1.44
C ARG A 217 -18.07 -20.36 -0.52
N LYS A 218 -17.60 -19.84 0.62
CA LYS A 218 -18.43 -19.10 1.59
C LYS A 218 -18.06 -17.62 1.69
N ASN A 219 -16.88 -17.23 1.23
CA ASN A 219 -16.27 -15.93 1.49
C ASN A 219 -15.61 -15.32 0.24
N ALA A 220 -16.22 -15.49 -0.95
CA ALA A 220 -15.64 -15.07 -2.23
C ALA A 220 -15.24 -13.59 -2.25
N GLU A 221 -16.04 -12.71 -1.65
CA GLU A 221 -15.80 -11.26 -1.57
C GLU A 221 -14.49 -10.88 -0.83
N VAL A 222 -14.07 -11.68 0.15
CA VAL A 222 -12.86 -11.43 0.95
C VAL A 222 -11.70 -12.34 0.57
N LEU A 223 -11.83 -13.10 -0.52
CA LEU A 223 -10.74 -13.89 -1.11
C LEU A 223 -9.45 -13.07 -1.33
N PRO A 224 -9.50 -11.79 -1.77
CA PRO A 224 -8.28 -10.98 -1.90
C PRO A 224 -7.50 -10.83 -0.57
N PHE A 225 -8.19 -10.79 0.57
CA PHE A 225 -7.52 -10.72 1.89
C PHE A 225 -6.91 -12.05 2.30
N ALA A 226 -7.57 -13.18 1.98
CA ALA A 226 -6.96 -14.49 2.15
C ALA A 226 -5.68 -14.64 1.30
N LEU A 227 -5.70 -14.16 0.06
CA LEU A 227 -4.51 -14.09 -0.79
C LEU A 227 -3.41 -13.19 -0.21
N THR A 228 -3.77 -12.07 0.42
CA THR A 228 -2.81 -11.20 1.14
C THR A 228 -2.16 -11.93 2.31
N LEU A 229 -2.92 -12.73 3.07
CA LEU A 229 -2.36 -13.56 4.15
C LEU A 229 -1.36 -14.58 3.60
N VAL A 230 -1.68 -15.27 2.50
CA VAL A 230 -0.73 -16.17 1.81
C VAL A 230 0.52 -15.41 1.38
N ALA A 231 0.36 -14.24 0.74
CA ALA A 231 1.46 -13.42 0.26
C ALA A 231 2.42 -13.01 1.39
N LYS A 232 1.90 -12.71 2.58
CA LYS A 232 2.72 -12.37 3.76
C LYS A 232 3.56 -13.53 4.30
N ARG A 233 3.16 -14.79 4.02
CA ARG A 233 3.91 -15.99 4.42
C ARG A 233 5.00 -16.38 3.42
N LEU A 234 4.94 -15.88 2.17
CA LEU A 234 5.91 -16.20 1.13
C LEU A 234 7.27 -15.56 1.37
N LYS A 235 8.34 -16.36 1.28
CA LYS A 235 9.73 -15.84 1.24
C LYS A 235 9.99 -15.01 -0.02
N THR A 236 9.43 -15.44 -1.15
CA THR A 236 9.62 -14.83 -2.47
C THR A 236 8.26 -14.38 -2.99
N PRO A 237 7.86 -13.11 -2.78
CA PRO A 237 6.43 -12.80 -2.84
C PRO A 237 5.84 -12.74 -4.26
N TRP A 238 6.67 -12.58 -5.30
CA TRP A 238 6.21 -12.74 -6.68
C TRP A 238 5.67 -14.16 -6.94
N GLN A 239 6.06 -15.17 -6.16
CA GLN A 239 5.57 -16.55 -6.32
C GLN A 239 4.06 -16.67 -6.12
N LEU A 240 3.39 -15.66 -5.56
CA LEU A 240 1.93 -15.62 -5.46
C LEU A 240 1.24 -15.85 -6.82
N ILE A 241 1.82 -15.36 -7.93
CA ILE A 241 1.26 -15.53 -9.29
C ILE A 241 1.14 -17.00 -9.70
N ARG A 242 1.87 -17.91 -9.03
CA ARG A 242 1.79 -19.35 -9.31
C ARG A 242 0.38 -19.91 -9.07
N LEU A 243 -0.40 -19.29 -8.19
CA LEU A 243 -1.81 -19.66 -8.01
C LEU A 243 -2.59 -19.46 -9.31
N ALA A 244 -2.38 -18.34 -10.01
CA ALA A 244 -3.02 -18.07 -11.29
C ALA A 244 -2.45 -18.92 -12.43
N THR A 245 -1.12 -18.97 -12.56
CA THR A 245 -0.47 -19.67 -13.69
C THR A 245 -0.61 -21.19 -13.63
N LYS A 246 -0.90 -21.77 -12.46
CA LYS A 246 -1.18 -23.20 -12.31
C LYS A 246 -2.67 -23.55 -12.40
N ALA A 247 -3.56 -22.60 -12.11
CA ALA A 247 -4.98 -22.77 -12.32
C ALA A 247 -5.38 -22.63 -13.81
N ALA A 248 -4.58 -21.90 -14.58
CA ALA A 248 -4.83 -21.66 -16.00
C ALA A 248 -4.47 -22.88 -16.88
N PRO A 249 -5.20 -23.12 -17.98
CA PRO A 249 -4.89 -24.20 -18.93
C PRO A 249 -3.58 -23.95 -19.69
N SER A 250 -3.14 -22.69 -19.81
CA SER A 250 -1.86 -22.31 -20.40
C SER A 250 -1.26 -21.11 -19.67
N LYS A 251 -0.05 -20.72 -20.07
CA LYS A 251 0.62 -19.52 -19.55
C LYS A 251 0.23 -18.22 -20.27
N ASN A 252 -0.64 -18.28 -21.27
CA ASN A 252 -1.10 -17.07 -21.96
C ASN A 252 -1.80 -16.13 -20.97
N ALA A 253 -1.51 -14.84 -21.08
CA ALA A 253 -2.11 -13.82 -20.21
C ALA A 253 -3.65 -13.87 -20.23
N SER A 254 -4.27 -14.14 -21.39
CA SER A 254 -5.73 -14.31 -21.53
C SER A 254 -6.29 -15.47 -20.72
N ASP A 255 -5.61 -16.61 -20.73
CA ASP A 255 -6.06 -17.82 -20.04
C ASP A 255 -5.89 -17.67 -18.54
N ILE A 256 -4.82 -16.99 -18.11
CA ILE A 256 -4.60 -16.63 -16.70
C ILE A 256 -5.66 -15.64 -16.23
N ALA A 257 -6.02 -14.64 -17.04
CA ALA A 257 -7.04 -13.65 -16.73
C ALA A 257 -8.44 -14.25 -16.54
N ALA A 258 -8.72 -15.39 -17.19
CA ALA A 258 -9.97 -16.12 -17.02
C ALA A 258 -10.05 -16.93 -15.70
N THR A 259 -8.95 -17.04 -14.94
CA THR A 259 -8.92 -17.83 -13.70
C THR A 259 -9.43 -17.03 -12.48
N PRO A 260 -10.00 -17.70 -11.47
CA PRO A 260 -10.36 -17.06 -10.19
C PRO A 260 -9.17 -16.41 -9.47
N TYR A 261 -7.94 -16.88 -9.75
CA TYR A 261 -6.71 -16.39 -9.13
C TYR A 261 -6.00 -15.30 -9.94
N ALA A 262 -6.56 -14.84 -11.07
CA ALA A 262 -6.00 -13.76 -11.91
C ALA A 262 -5.57 -12.53 -11.10
N ILE A 263 -6.35 -12.20 -10.06
CA ILE A 263 -6.09 -11.07 -9.16
C ILE A 263 -4.71 -11.11 -8.50
N THR A 264 -4.10 -12.29 -8.33
CA THR A 264 -2.76 -12.44 -7.76
C THR A 264 -1.67 -11.74 -8.60
N VAL A 265 -1.86 -11.65 -9.92
CA VAL A 265 -0.96 -10.90 -10.82
C VAL A 265 -1.04 -9.41 -10.50
N SER A 266 -2.27 -8.86 -10.43
CA SER A 266 -2.50 -7.48 -10.03
C SER A 266 -1.96 -7.18 -8.63
N MET A 267 -2.11 -8.08 -7.65
CA MET A 267 -1.58 -7.91 -6.30
C MET A 267 -0.04 -7.85 -6.26
N VAL A 268 0.64 -8.61 -7.12
CA VAL A 268 2.10 -8.53 -7.26
C VAL A 268 2.51 -7.20 -7.88
N LEU A 269 1.77 -6.68 -8.87
CA LEU A 269 2.00 -5.36 -9.44
C LEU A 269 1.71 -4.23 -8.41
N ASP A 270 0.66 -4.34 -7.59
CA ASP A 270 0.39 -3.39 -6.50
C ASP A 270 1.54 -3.35 -5.49
N ARG A 271 2.20 -4.50 -5.27
CA ARG A 271 3.37 -4.57 -4.39
C ARG A 271 4.57 -3.86 -5.00
N LEU A 272 4.75 -3.96 -6.32
CA LEU A 272 5.77 -3.23 -7.06
C LEU A 272 5.55 -1.71 -6.98
N ASP A 273 4.32 -1.22 -7.11
CA ASP A 273 4.00 0.21 -6.90
C ASP A 273 4.44 0.69 -5.51
N ASN A 274 4.14 -0.06 -4.45
CA ASN A 274 4.57 0.31 -3.10
C ASN A 274 6.10 0.30 -2.96
N ARG A 275 6.77 -0.69 -3.55
CA ARG A 275 8.23 -0.76 -3.54
C ARG A 275 8.86 0.41 -4.26
N ARG A 276 8.26 0.92 -5.34
CA ARG A 276 8.70 2.14 -6.03
C ARG A 276 8.64 3.36 -5.11
N THR A 277 7.56 3.52 -4.34
CA THR A 277 7.46 4.61 -3.35
C THR A 277 8.50 4.46 -2.24
N THR A 278 8.73 3.25 -1.73
CA THR A 278 9.81 2.99 -0.76
C THR A 278 11.19 3.28 -1.34
N LEU A 279 11.43 2.94 -2.62
CA LEU A 279 12.67 3.24 -3.31
C LEU A 279 12.92 4.75 -3.37
N ARG A 280 11.91 5.54 -3.77
CA ARG A 280 12.01 7.00 -3.81
C ARG A 280 12.43 7.58 -2.45
N VAL A 281 11.81 7.11 -1.37
CA VAL A 281 12.14 7.52 0.01
C VAL A 281 13.56 7.09 0.39
N ALA A 282 13.98 5.87 0.03
CA ALA A 282 15.33 5.38 0.31
C ALA A 282 16.40 6.22 -0.41
N LEU A 283 16.19 6.53 -1.70
CA LEU A 283 17.09 7.38 -2.50
C LEU A 283 17.18 8.80 -1.93
N LYS A 284 16.03 9.42 -1.59
CA LYS A 284 16.01 10.77 -0.99
C LYS A 284 16.79 10.85 0.32
N ASN A 285 16.77 9.78 1.12
CA ASN A 285 17.45 9.70 2.41
C ASN A 285 18.84 9.04 2.32
N ASN A 286 19.44 8.95 1.12
CA ASN A 286 20.76 8.36 0.88
C ASN A 286 20.92 6.93 1.43
N ARG A 287 19.84 6.14 1.51
CA ARG A 287 19.84 4.75 1.99
C ARG A 287 20.13 3.78 0.83
N VAL A 288 21.34 3.86 0.28
CA VAL A 288 21.74 3.16 -0.95
C VAL A 288 21.62 1.63 -0.84
N LEU A 289 21.95 1.04 0.32
CA LEU A 289 21.82 -0.42 0.52
C LEU A 289 20.35 -0.88 0.48
N VAL A 290 19.45 -0.12 1.11
CA VAL A 290 18.01 -0.39 1.06
C VAL A 290 17.48 -0.24 -0.37
N ALA A 291 17.92 0.80 -1.09
CA ALA A 291 17.57 0.99 -2.49
C ALA A 291 18.04 -0.19 -3.37
N LYS A 292 19.25 -0.71 -3.12
CA LYS A 292 19.80 -1.88 -3.83
C LYS A 292 18.95 -3.14 -3.62
N GLU A 293 18.55 -3.42 -2.38
CA GLU A 293 17.69 -4.57 -2.06
C GLU A 293 16.32 -4.45 -2.74
N ILE A 294 15.72 -3.25 -2.71
CA ILE A 294 14.43 -2.99 -3.37
C ILE A 294 14.54 -3.20 -4.88
N LEU A 295 15.60 -2.69 -5.52
CA LEU A 295 15.82 -2.87 -6.96
C LEU A 295 16.02 -4.34 -7.33
N THR A 296 16.74 -5.10 -6.52
CA THR A 296 16.94 -6.54 -6.73
C THR A 296 15.60 -7.27 -6.74
N GLU A 297 14.75 -7.00 -5.73
CA GLU A 297 13.40 -7.56 -5.67
C GLU A 297 12.53 -7.15 -6.87
N PHE A 298 12.69 -5.92 -7.35
CA PHE A 298 11.96 -5.42 -8.52
C PHE A 298 12.33 -6.18 -9.78
N TYR A 299 13.62 -6.32 -10.07
CA TYR A 299 14.11 -7.01 -11.26
C TYR A 299 13.82 -8.51 -11.23
N ASP A 300 13.91 -9.15 -10.06
CA ASP A 300 13.53 -10.55 -9.89
C ASP A 300 12.03 -10.76 -10.18
N THR A 301 11.18 -9.82 -9.74
CA THR A 301 9.73 -9.86 -9.98
C THR A 301 9.40 -9.60 -11.45
N GLU A 302 10.01 -8.59 -12.07
CA GLU A 302 9.87 -8.31 -13.50
C GLU A 302 10.20 -9.56 -14.32
N TYR A 303 11.39 -10.13 -14.10
CA TYR A 303 11.84 -11.31 -14.82
C TYR A 303 10.87 -12.48 -14.60
N ALA A 304 10.44 -12.70 -13.36
CA ALA A 304 9.53 -13.79 -13.04
C ALA A 304 8.17 -13.65 -13.74
N LEU A 305 7.63 -12.43 -13.85
CA LEU A 305 6.38 -12.16 -14.57
C LEU A 305 6.56 -12.41 -16.08
N ARG A 306 7.59 -11.83 -16.70
CA ARG A 306 7.86 -11.99 -18.14
C ARG A 306 8.13 -13.45 -18.56
N VAL A 307 8.73 -14.26 -17.69
CA VAL A 307 9.04 -15.68 -17.99
C VAL A 307 7.86 -16.62 -17.74
N ARG A 308 6.93 -16.25 -16.84
CA ARG A 308 5.84 -17.16 -16.42
C ARG A 308 4.50 -16.84 -17.06
N ILE A 309 4.39 -15.68 -17.71
CA ILE A 309 3.17 -15.23 -18.37
C ILE A 309 3.54 -14.95 -19.84
N ASP A 310 3.01 -15.77 -20.73
CA ASP A 310 3.21 -15.63 -22.17
C ASP A 310 2.32 -14.51 -22.70
N ARG A 311 2.82 -13.77 -23.69
CA ARG A 311 2.13 -12.59 -24.29
C ARG A 311 1.74 -11.55 -23.24
N LEU A 312 2.52 -11.43 -22.16
CA LEU A 312 2.28 -10.47 -21.09
C LEU A 312 2.24 -9.04 -21.62
N ASP A 313 3.12 -8.71 -22.56
CA ASP A 313 3.25 -7.42 -23.25
C ASP A 313 1.98 -6.97 -23.98
N GLU A 314 1.17 -7.92 -24.45
CA GLU A 314 -0.12 -7.62 -25.09
C GLU A 314 -1.25 -7.36 -24.09
N SER A 315 -1.03 -7.61 -22.80
CA SER A 315 -2.03 -7.47 -21.74
C SER A 315 -1.91 -6.15 -20.97
N GLU A 316 -3.00 -5.77 -20.29
CA GLU A 316 -2.97 -4.61 -19.36
C GLU A 316 -1.93 -4.78 -18.24
N TRP A 317 -1.66 -6.02 -17.82
CA TRP A 317 -0.62 -6.33 -16.83
C TRP A 317 0.78 -6.01 -17.36
N GLY A 318 1.07 -6.32 -18.62
CA GLY A 318 2.34 -5.96 -19.28
C GLY A 318 2.50 -4.46 -19.40
N GLN A 319 1.49 -3.77 -19.91
CA GLN A 319 1.50 -2.30 -20.02
C GLN A 319 1.66 -1.61 -18.66
N ARG A 320 1.10 -2.18 -17.58
CA ARG A 320 1.31 -1.68 -16.21
C ARG A 320 2.73 -1.95 -15.72
N LEU A 321 3.27 -3.15 -15.97
CA LEU A 321 4.64 -3.51 -15.61
C LEU A 321 5.66 -2.61 -16.33
N ASP A 322 5.47 -2.34 -17.62
CA ASP A 322 6.37 -1.48 -18.40
C ASP A 322 6.37 -0.04 -17.86
N ARG A 323 5.20 0.54 -17.56
CA ARG A 323 5.10 1.86 -16.90
C ARG A 323 5.83 1.91 -15.55
N LEU A 324 5.74 0.84 -14.77
CA LEU A 324 6.44 0.70 -13.49
C LEU A 324 7.96 0.66 -13.67
N ILE A 325 8.44 -0.11 -14.64
CA ILE A 325 9.87 -0.24 -14.97
C ILE A 325 10.43 1.11 -15.44
N ASP A 326 9.71 1.80 -16.33
CA ASP A 326 10.12 3.12 -16.83
C ASP A 326 10.23 4.15 -15.70
N ALA A 327 9.26 4.16 -14.79
CA ALA A 327 9.29 5.06 -13.64
C ALA A 327 10.49 4.78 -12.70
N ILE A 328 10.89 3.52 -12.55
CA ILE A 328 12.05 3.14 -11.73
C ILE A 328 13.36 3.44 -12.43
N ALA A 329 13.42 3.18 -13.74
CA ALA A 329 14.57 3.57 -14.55
C ALA A 329 14.82 5.07 -14.43
N ALA A 330 13.77 5.90 -14.48
CA ALA A 330 13.88 7.33 -14.26
C ALA A 330 14.40 7.70 -12.86
N LEU A 331 13.91 7.04 -11.79
CA LEU A 331 14.41 7.27 -10.43
C LEU A 331 15.90 6.90 -10.28
N VAL A 332 16.31 5.78 -10.86
CA VAL A 332 17.70 5.31 -10.81
C VAL A 332 18.60 6.20 -11.67
N ALA A 333 18.18 6.60 -12.86
CA ALA A 333 18.93 7.51 -13.72
C ALA A 333 19.16 8.87 -13.07
N LEU A 334 18.13 9.42 -12.41
CA LEU A 334 18.23 10.66 -11.64
C LEU A 334 19.20 10.54 -10.47
N GLU A 335 19.27 9.38 -9.81
CA GLU A 335 20.24 9.16 -8.74
C GLU A 335 21.67 9.07 -9.30
N ILE A 336 21.85 8.33 -10.40
CA ILE A 336 23.17 8.14 -11.02
C ILE A 336 23.72 9.46 -11.55
N SER A 337 22.88 10.32 -12.15
CA SER A 337 23.31 11.60 -12.72
C SER A 337 23.79 12.62 -11.67
N ARG A 338 23.56 12.37 -10.37
CA ARG A 338 24.13 13.17 -9.27
C ARG A 338 25.64 12.96 -9.12
N PHE A 339 26.18 11.87 -9.68
CA PHE A 339 27.58 11.51 -9.57
C PHE A 339 28.30 11.72 -10.90
N PRO A 340 29.59 12.14 -10.89
CA PRO A 340 30.39 12.24 -12.10
C PRO A 340 30.45 10.88 -12.84
N GLU A 341 30.38 10.89 -14.19
CA GLU A 341 30.33 9.67 -15.01
C GLU A 341 31.46 8.67 -14.77
N LYS A 342 32.61 9.15 -14.28
CA LYS A 342 33.79 8.33 -13.96
C LYS A 342 33.63 7.51 -12.67
N ILE A 343 32.65 7.83 -11.83
CA ILE A 343 32.35 7.12 -10.58
C ILE A 343 31.14 6.22 -10.81
N GLY A 344 31.37 4.92 -10.98
CA GLY A 344 30.29 3.94 -11.10
C GLY A 344 29.44 3.88 -9.84
N HIS A 345 28.12 4.01 -10.00
CA HIS A 345 27.18 3.90 -8.88
C HIS A 345 26.70 2.45 -8.71
N VAL A 346 26.62 1.95 -7.47
CA VAL A 346 26.18 0.56 -7.19
C VAL A 346 24.80 0.26 -7.79
N LEU A 347 23.89 1.24 -7.78
CA LEU A 347 22.55 1.08 -8.35
C LEU A 347 22.53 1.03 -9.89
N GLY A 348 23.58 1.54 -10.54
CA GLY A 348 23.79 1.41 -11.98
C GLY A 348 24.50 0.11 -12.39
N SER A 349 24.91 -0.71 -11.42
CA SER A 349 25.60 -1.96 -11.70
C SER A 349 24.72 -2.94 -12.45
N ARG A 350 25.26 -3.51 -13.53
CA ARG A 350 24.63 -4.60 -14.29
C ARG A 350 24.39 -5.85 -13.45
N SER A 351 25.19 -6.06 -12.40
CA SER A 351 25.04 -7.20 -11.49
C SER A 351 23.71 -7.20 -10.72
N LEU A 352 23.04 -6.02 -10.60
CA LEU A 352 21.70 -5.94 -10.02
C LEU A 352 20.60 -6.46 -10.95
N ARG A 353 20.86 -6.52 -12.26
CA ARG A 353 19.99 -7.16 -13.24
C ARG A 353 20.54 -8.55 -13.56
N SER A 354 20.53 -9.42 -12.56
CA SER A 354 21.02 -10.81 -12.59
C SER A 354 20.45 -11.65 -13.75
N HIS A 355 19.26 -11.29 -14.26
CA HIS A 355 18.48 -12.08 -15.21
C HIS A 355 18.41 -11.53 -16.65
N GLN A 356 19.32 -10.63 -17.07
CA GLN A 356 19.36 -10.17 -18.46
C GLN A 356 19.70 -11.32 -19.44
N SER A 357 18.68 -11.90 -20.07
CA SER A 357 18.81 -12.65 -21.31
C SER A 357 19.11 -11.68 -22.47
N LEU A 358 19.55 -12.23 -23.62
CA LEU A 358 19.93 -11.49 -24.84
C LEU A 358 18.91 -10.44 -25.30
N SER A 359 17.61 -10.63 -25.06
CA SER A 359 16.58 -9.63 -25.35
C SER A 359 16.68 -8.38 -24.47
N GLY A 360 16.99 -8.52 -23.18
CA GLY A 360 17.28 -7.40 -22.28
C GLY A 360 18.55 -6.63 -22.67
N ARG A 361 19.49 -7.27 -23.39
CA ARG A 361 20.66 -6.58 -23.97
C ARG A 361 20.25 -5.66 -25.12
N LEU A 362 19.27 -6.05 -25.93
CA LEU A 362 18.75 -5.24 -27.04
C LEU A 362 17.89 -4.08 -26.54
N THR A 363 17.06 -4.27 -25.51
CA THR A 363 16.27 -3.17 -24.93
C THR A 363 17.14 -2.14 -24.21
N TYR A 364 18.23 -2.57 -23.55
CA TYR A 364 19.22 -1.64 -22.97
C TYR A 364 20.03 -0.90 -24.03
N LEU A 365 20.37 -1.55 -25.15
CA LEU A 365 21.01 -0.89 -26.30
C LEU A 365 20.05 0.07 -27.02
N ALA A 366 18.76 -0.27 -27.11
CA ALA A 366 17.73 0.62 -27.61
C ALA A 366 17.53 1.83 -26.66
N TRP A 367 17.55 1.61 -25.35
CA TRP A 367 17.48 2.66 -24.33
C TRP A 367 18.70 3.58 -24.37
N LYS A 368 19.93 3.03 -24.36
CA LYS A 368 21.18 3.79 -24.48
C LYS A 368 21.33 4.48 -25.84
N GLY A 369 20.83 3.85 -26.91
CA GLY A 369 20.80 4.43 -28.26
C GLY A 369 19.79 5.58 -28.37
N ARG A 370 18.66 5.50 -27.66
CA ARG A 370 17.64 6.57 -27.60
C ARG A 370 18.14 7.79 -26.84
N ASP A 371 18.86 7.60 -25.73
CA ASP A 371 19.47 8.70 -24.96
C ASP A 371 20.61 9.36 -25.73
N ALA A 372 21.48 8.59 -26.41
CA ALA A 372 22.54 9.14 -27.25
C ALA A 372 22.02 9.95 -28.45
N LEU A 373 20.88 9.54 -29.04
CA LEU A 373 20.23 10.29 -30.12
C LEU A 373 19.48 11.53 -29.62
N ALA A 374 18.88 11.47 -28.42
CA ALA A 374 18.22 12.62 -27.82
C ALA A 374 19.23 13.71 -27.40
N GLU A 375 20.37 13.33 -26.81
CA GLU A 375 21.47 14.23 -26.48
C GLU A 375 22.18 14.76 -27.72
N GLY A 376 22.43 13.92 -28.73
CA GLY A 376 22.99 14.33 -30.02
C GLY A 376 22.09 15.32 -30.76
N ALA A 377 20.77 15.11 -30.78
CA ALA A 377 19.81 16.02 -31.39
C ALA A 377 19.63 17.34 -30.59
N ALA A 378 19.86 17.32 -29.28
CA ALA A 378 19.88 18.54 -28.46
C ALA A 378 21.18 19.35 -28.66
N PHE A 379 22.32 18.67 -28.83
CA PHE A 379 23.62 19.27 -29.13
C PHE A 379 23.66 19.88 -30.53
N CYS A 380 23.19 19.17 -31.57
CA CYS A 380 23.10 19.71 -32.93
C CYS A 380 22.13 20.91 -33.03
N ARG A 381 21.01 20.90 -32.29
CA ARG A 381 20.09 22.06 -32.25
C ARG A 381 20.69 23.28 -31.56
N LYS A 382 21.64 23.12 -30.63
CA LYS A 382 22.40 24.22 -30.04
C LYS A 382 23.40 24.82 -31.02
N LEU A 383 24.07 24.01 -31.83
CA LEU A 383 25.01 24.49 -32.84
C LEU A 383 24.32 25.24 -33.98
N VAL A 384 23.13 24.81 -34.41
CA VAL A 384 22.34 25.48 -35.47
C VAL A 384 21.70 26.80 -35.00
N ARG A 385 21.60 27.04 -33.68
CA ARG A 385 21.14 28.33 -33.12
C ARG A 385 22.28 29.28 -32.74
N ALA A 386 23.52 28.82 -32.84
CA ALA A 386 24.72 29.60 -32.53
C ALA A 386 25.55 29.96 -33.77
N ALA A 387 25.07 29.58 -34.96
CA ALA A 387 25.46 30.10 -36.27
C ALA A 387 24.30 30.97 -36.79
#